data_AF-A0A2R6JWP9-F1
#
_entry.id   AF-A0A2R6JWP9-F1
#
_cell.length_a   1.000
_cell.length_b   1.000
_cell.length_c   1.000
_cell.angle_alpha   90.00
_cell.angle_beta   90.00
_cell.angle_gamma   90.00
#
_symmetry.space_group_name_H-M   'P 1'
#
loop_
_entity.id
_entity.type
_entity.pdbx_description
1 polymer ?
#
loop_
_entity_poly.entity_id
_entity_poly.type
_entity_poly.pdbx_seq_one_letter_code
_entity_poly.pdbx_strand_id
1 'polypeptide(L)'
;MAEAGTYALNVDADGEWSITLQQPVNPSTGSLPIDESGEGTTYISPFEFDGAVQFEGSHDGNSNFIVEAVPLDPDTFGNVVFNEVGSFDGSTTVRIDGVSYLNIQADGAWTLGTS
;
A
#
# COMPACT_ATOMS: atom_id res chain seq x y z
N MET A 1 -0.05 -14.38 -1.98
CA MET A 1 0.62 -14.72 -3.28
C MET A 1 -0.38 -15.35 -4.24
N ALA A 2 -0.44 -14.92 -5.50
CA ALA A 2 -1.23 -15.63 -6.51
C ALA A 2 -0.64 -17.03 -6.74
N GLU A 3 -1.48 -18.06 -6.89
CA GLU A 3 -1.00 -19.41 -7.15
C GLU A 3 -0.28 -19.49 -8.50
N ALA A 4 0.72 -20.36 -8.62
CA ALA A 4 1.33 -20.61 -9.91
C ALA A 4 0.27 -21.23 -10.83
N GLY A 5 -0.06 -20.56 -11.93
CA GLY A 5 -1.16 -20.99 -12.78
C GLY A 5 -1.34 -20.14 -14.03
N THR A 6 -2.21 -20.60 -14.90
CA THR A 6 -2.62 -19.84 -16.09
C THR A 6 -3.75 -18.89 -15.70
N TYR A 7 -3.53 -17.59 -15.91
CA TYR A 7 -4.54 -16.55 -15.70
C TYR A 7 -5.00 -16.02 -17.05
N ALA A 8 -6.31 -15.87 -17.23
CA ALA A 8 -6.90 -15.27 -18.43
C ALA A 8 -7.31 -13.83 -18.12
N LEU A 9 -6.87 -12.90 -18.96
CA LEU A 9 -7.35 -11.52 -18.93
C LEU A 9 -8.37 -11.35 -20.06
N ASN A 10 -9.57 -10.87 -19.72
CA ASN A 10 -10.57 -10.49 -20.70
C ASN A 10 -10.50 -8.97 -20.92
N VAL A 11 -10.38 -8.55 -22.18
CA VAL A 11 -10.27 -7.14 -22.56
C VAL A 11 -11.42 -6.82 -23.50
N ASP A 12 -12.24 -5.84 -23.11
CA ASP A 12 -13.36 -5.31 -23.91
C ASP A 12 -13.04 -3.84 -24.25
N ALA A 13 -12.74 -3.57 -25.53
CA ALA A 13 -12.32 -2.25 -26.01
C ALA A 13 -12.70 -2.03 -27.49
N ASP A 14 -13.28 -0.86 -27.80
CA ASP A 14 -13.73 -0.47 -29.14
C ASP A 14 -12.61 0.08 -30.06
N GLY A 15 -11.34 0.07 -29.61
CA GLY A 15 -10.20 0.69 -30.30
C GLY A 15 -8.86 0.01 -30.05
N GLU A 16 -7.76 0.60 -30.53
CA GLU A 16 -6.42 0.07 -30.30
C GLU A 16 -6.11 0.03 -28.80
N TRP A 17 -5.65 -1.12 -28.30
CA TRP A 17 -5.31 -1.32 -26.90
C TRP A 17 -3.90 -1.89 -26.76
N SER A 18 -3.27 -1.58 -25.64
CA SER A 18 -1.98 -2.14 -25.23
C SER A 18 -2.01 -2.41 -23.73
N ILE A 19 -1.47 -3.55 -23.32
CA ILE A 19 -1.27 -3.88 -21.90
C ILE A 19 0.20 -4.16 -21.63
N THR A 20 0.70 -3.62 -20.52
CA THR A 20 2.01 -3.98 -19.97
C THR A 20 1.78 -4.66 -18.63
N LEU A 21 2.06 -5.96 -18.57
CA LEU A 21 2.03 -6.74 -17.33
C LEU A 21 3.45 -6.78 -16.76
N GLN A 22 3.68 -6.06 -15.67
CA GLN A 22 4.90 -6.18 -14.87
C GLN A 22 4.55 -6.86 -13.56
N GLN A 23 4.97 -8.12 -13.42
CA GLN A 23 5.01 -8.75 -12.11
C GLN A 23 6.23 -8.16 -11.38
N PRO A 24 6.07 -7.55 -10.19
CA PRO A 24 7.23 -7.12 -9.44
C PRO A 24 8.09 -8.35 -9.16
N VAL A 25 9.29 -8.37 -9.75
CA VAL A 25 10.37 -9.28 -9.38
C VAL A 25 10.59 -9.10 -7.89
N ASN A 26 10.48 -10.19 -7.10
CA ASN A 26 10.65 -10.26 -5.64
C ASN A 26 11.15 -8.93 -5.05
N PRO A 27 10.24 -7.99 -4.73
CA PRO A 27 10.67 -6.67 -4.33
C PRO A 27 11.54 -6.83 -3.09
N SER A 28 12.67 -6.12 -3.07
CA SER A 28 13.54 -6.13 -1.91
C SER A 28 12.74 -5.64 -0.71
N THR A 29 12.60 -6.49 0.31
CA THR A 29 11.94 -6.12 1.55
C THR A 29 12.72 -5.00 2.23
N GLY A 30 12.06 -3.85 2.44
CA GLY A 30 12.57 -2.76 3.24
C GLY A 30 12.49 -3.07 4.74
N SER A 31 13.12 -2.21 5.55
CA SER A 31 13.06 -2.26 7.00
C SER A 31 12.56 -0.94 7.56
N LEU A 32 12.00 -0.94 8.76
CA LEU A 32 11.68 0.27 9.50
C LEU A 32 12.96 1.07 9.88
N PRO A 33 12.90 2.40 10.04
CA PRO A 33 11.71 3.24 9.85
C PRO A 33 11.41 3.51 8.37
N ILE A 34 10.13 3.70 8.07
CA ILE A 34 9.62 4.15 6.78
C ILE A 34 9.66 5.67 6.77
N ASP A 35 10.01 6.25 5.62
CA ASP A 35 9.95 7.69 5.34
C ASP A 35 9.67 7.86 3.84
N GLU A 36 8.39 7.93 3.49
CA GLU A 36 7.91 7.89 2.12
C GLU A 36 6.96 9.06 1.84
N SER A 37 6.95 9.51 0.59
CA SER A 37 6.05 10.57 0.12
C SER A 37 5.63 10.32 -1.32
N GLY A 38 4.46 10.83 -1.69
CA GLY A 38 3.94 10.68 -3.04
C GLY A 38 2.67 11.48 -3.28
N GLU A 39 2.01 11.18 -4.40
CA GLU A 39 0.74 11.78 -4.80
C GLU A 39 -0.17 10.69 -5.36
N GLY A 40 -1.44 10.74 -5.00
CA GLY A 40 -2.45 9.80 -5.49
C GLY A 40 -2.27 8.37 -4.97
N THR A 41 -3.00 7.45 -5.58
CA THR A 41 -3.04 6.03 -5.20
C THR A 41 -1.78 5.28 -5.65
N THR A 42 -1.17 4.51 -4.75
CA THR A 42 0.02 3.70 -5.06
C THR A 42 0.19 2.50 -4.12
N TYR A 43 1.14 1.64 -4.45
CA TYR A 43 1.72 0.64 -3.56
C TYR A 43 3.19 0.97 -3.31
N ILE A 44 3.60 0.99 -2.05
CA ILE A 44 5.01 1.09 -1.67
C ILE A 44 5.57 -0.33 -1.48
N SER A 45 6.88 -0.49 -1.75
CA SER A 45 7.66 -1.71 -1.49
C SER A 45 7.30 -2.36 -0.15
N PRO A 46 7.40 -3.70 -0.03
CA PRO A 46 7.05 -4.36 1.20
C PRO A 46 8.10 -4.10 2.28
N PHE A 47 7.66 -4.05 3.53
CA PHE A 47 8.50 -3.88 4.72
C PHE A 47 8.30 -5.04 5.68
N GLU A 48 9.35 -5.41 6.41
CA GLU A 48 9.27 -6.37 7.52
C GLU A 48 8.80 -5.66 8.79
N PHE A 49 7.76 -6.20 9.43
CA PHE A 49 7.23 -5.73 10.71
C PHE A 49 7.30 -6.84 11.77
N ASP A 50 7.62 -6.50 13.01
CA ASP A 50 7.78 -7.46 14.12
C ASP A 50 6.90 -7.13 15.34
N GLY A 51 5.83 -6.34 15.13
CA GLY A 51 4.83 -6.06 16.15
C GLY A 51 4.28 -4.64 16.09
N ALA A 52 4.27 -3.96 17.24
CA ALA A 52 3.68 -2.63 17.37
C ALA A 52 4.59 -1.59 16.68
N VAL A 53 4.01 -0.84 15.76
CA VAL A 53 4.67 0.23 15.01
C VAL A 53 3.80 1.48 15.07
N GLN A 54 4.40 2.64 15.31
CA GLN A 54 3.71 3.91 15.19
C GLN A 54 3.84 4.41 13.75
N PHE A 55 2.71 4.72 13.11
CA PHE A 55 2.66 5.39 11.82
C PHE A 55 2.34 6.86 12.03
N GLU A 56 3.00 7.72 11.26
CA GLU A 56 2.72 9.14 11.10
C GLU A 56 2.38 9.38 9.64
N GLY A 57 1.29 10.10 9.36
CA GLY A 57 0.82 10.32 8.00
C GLY A 57 0.25 11.71 7.80
N SER A 58 0.40 12.22 6.58
CA SER A 58 -0.29 13.43 6.14
C SER A 58 -0.91 13.24 4.76
N HIS A 59 -1.97 13.99 4.47
CA HIS A 59 -2.65 14.02 3.18
C HIS A 59 -3.17 15.42 2.89
N ASP A 60 -2.83 15.95 1.72
CA ASP A 60 -3.34 17.22 1.18
C ASP A 60 -4.30 16.93 0.02
N GLY A 61 -5.45 16.34 0.35
CA GLY A 61 -6.51 16.03 -0.60
C GLY A 61 -7.90 16.29 0.01
N ASN A 62 -8.95 16.05 -0.77
CA ASN A 62 -10.33 16.36 -0.35
C ASN A 62 -11.21 15.11 -0.21
N SER A 63 -10.68 13.96 -0.60
CA SER A 63 -11.39 12.68 -0.63
C SER A 63 -10.68 11.67 0.29
N ASN A 64 -10.87 10.37 0.03
CA ASN A 64 -10.34 9.31 0.88
C ASN A 64 -8.81 9.36 0.98
N PHE A 65 -8.31 9.30 2.20
CA PHE A 65 -6.94 8.90 2.54
C PHE A 65 -6.98 7.60 3.31
N ILE A 66 -6.68 6.50 2.61
CA ILE A 66 -6.67 5.15 3.17
C ILE A 66 -5.26 4.59 3.06
N VAL A 67 -4.73 4.13 4.18
CA VAL A 67 -3.45 3.42 4.24
C VAL A 67 -3.70 2.04 4.82
N GLU A 68 -3.33 1.00 4.09
CA GLU A 68 -3.48 -0.40 4.51
C GLU A 68 -2.15 -1.12 4.43
N ALA A 69 -1.82 -1.85 5.50
CA ALA A 69 -0.78 -2.87 5.46
C ALA A 69 -1.37 -4.15 4.87
N VAL A 70 -0.91 -4.51 3.68
CA VAL A 70 -1.35 -5.69 2.93
C VAL A 70 -0.29 -6.79 3.06
N PRO A 71 -0.56 -7.87 3.81
CA PRO A 71 0.40 -8.93 4.06
C PRO A 71 0.78 -9.67 2.78
N LEU A 72 2.06 -10.04 2.67
CA LEU A 72 2.53 -10.88 1.58
C LEU A 72 2.07 -12.34 1.75
N ASP A 73 1.97 -12.78 3.01
CA ASP A 73 1.35 -14.05 3.40
C ASP A 73 -0.17 -13.98 3.19
N PRO A 74 -0.73 -14.78 2.26
CA PRO A 74 -2.17 -14.77 1.98
C PRO A 74 -3.05 -15.27 3.14
N ASP A 75 -2.48 -15.98 4.12
CA ASP A 75 -3.22 -16.48 5.28
C ASP A 75 -3.31 -15.44 6.41
N THR A 76 -2.61 -14.30 6.27
CA THR A 76 -2.59 -13.20 7.24
C THR A 76 -3.56 -12.09 6.83
N PHE A 77 -4.35 -11.58 7.78
CA PHE A 77 -5.26 -10.47 7.55
C PHE A 77 -4.51 -9.13 7.50
N GLY A 78 -4.91 -8.27 6.56
CA GLY A 78 -4.37 -6.90 6.50
C GLY A 78 -4.87 -6.00 7.61
N ASN A 79 -4.15 -4.89 7.80
CA ASN A 79 -4.46 -3.89 8.81
C ASN A 79 -4.75 -2.54 8.15
N VAL A 80 -5.87 -1.92 8.52
CA VAL A 80 -6.15 -0.53 8.16
C VAL A 80 -5.38 0.36 9.14
N VAL A 81 -4.47 1.18 8.61
CA VAL A 81 -3.66 2.13 9.38
C VAL A 81 -4.41 3.47 9.46
N PHE A 82 -4.76 4.04 8.31
CA PHE A 82 -5.57 5.27 8.23
C PHE A 82 -6.78 5.03 7.33
N ASN A 83 -7.91 5.66 7.65
CA ASN A 83 -9.11 5.70 6.81
C ASN A 83 -9.87 6.98 7.12
N GLU A 84 -9.44 8.05 6.45
CA GLU A 84 -9.90 9.41 6.70
C GLU A 84 -10.45 10.03 5.41
N VAL A 85 -11.26 11.08 5.54
CA VAL A 85 -11.79 11.83 4.40
C VAL A 85 -11.30 13.27 4.48
N GLY A 86 -10.67 13.73 3.40
CA GLY A 86 -10.13 15.08 3.28
C GLY A 86 -8.67 15.17 3.72
N SER A 87 -8.29 16.39 4.13
CA SER A 87 -6.95 16.67 4.63
C SER A 87 -6.69 15.95 5.94
N PHE A 88 -5.51 15.35 6.09
CA PHE A 88 -5.12 14.60 7.27
C PHE A 88 -3.70 14.97 7.70
N ASP A 89 -3.47 15.01 9.02
CA ASP A 89 -2.17 15.09 9.65
C ASP A 89 -2.30 14.45 11.03
N GLY A 90 -1.64 13.31 11.24
CA GLY A 90 -1.80 12.57 12.48
C GLY A 90 -0.98 11.29 12.54
N SER A 91 -1.15 10.57 13.65
CA SER A 91 -0.44 9.34 13.92
C SER A 91 -1.32 8.30 14.60
N THR A 92 -0.95 7.03 14.46
CA THR A 92 -1.63 5.90 15.08
C THR A 92 -0.65 4.76 15.32
N THR A 93 -0.94 3.88 16.28
CA THR A 93 -0.13 2.69 16.54
C THR A 93 -0.92 1.46 16.17
N VAL A 94 -0.34 0.63 15.31
CA VAL A 94 -0.93 -0.62 14.82
C VAL A 94 0.05 -1.75 15.10
N ARG A 95 -0.47 -2.96 15.33
CA ARG A 95 0.35 -4.16 15.40
C ARG A 95 0.32 -4.87 14.05
N ILE A 96 1.48 -5.02 13.43
CA ILE A 96 1.66 -5.72 12.16
C ILE A 96 2.78 -6.72 12.37
N ASP A 97 2.58 -7.95 11.90
CA ASP A 97 3.57 -9.02 11.98
C ASP A 97 3.86 -9.53 10.55
N GLY A 98 5.14 -9.71 10.23
CA GLY A 98 5.61 -10.23 8.95
C GLY A 98 5.74 -9.16 7.84
N VAL A 99 6.00 -9.64 6.64
CA VAL A 99 6.22 -8.79 5.45
C VAL A 99 4.90 -8.27 4.90
N SER A 100 4.74 -6.95 4.80
CA SER A 100 3.54 -6.31 4.24
C SER A 100 3.88 -5.19 3.26
N TYR A 101 3.11 -5.09 2.17
CA TYR A 101 3.05 -3.88 1.35
C TYR A 101 2.27 -2.79 2.07
N LEU A 102 2.50 -1.54 1.68
CA LEU A 102 1.64 -0.43 2.05
C LEU A 102 0.85 0.01 0.83
N ASN A 103 -0.46 -0.23 0.87
CA ASN A 103 -1.42 0.27 -0.12
C ASN A 103 -1.88 1.65 0.33
N ILE A 104 -1.73 2.65 -0.52
CA ILE A 104 -2.17 4.02 -0.26
C ILE A 104 -3.22 4.37 -1.30
N GLN A 105 -4.39 4.75 -0.84
CA GLN A 105 -5.44 5.36 -1.66
C GLN A 105 -5.57 6.82 -1.23
N ALA A 106 -5.30 7.72 -2.16
CA ALA A 106 -5.28 9.16 -1.94
C ALA A 106 -5.73 9.88 -3.22
N ASP A 107 -6.31 11.07 -3.07
CA ASP A 107 -6.61 12.00 -4.17
C ASP A 107 -5.66 13.21 -4.22
N GLY A 108 -4.75 13.33 -3.26
CA GLY A 108 -3.75 14.39 -3.18
C GLY A 108 -2.35 13.92 -2.81
N ALA A 109 -1.48 14.86 -2.46
CA ALA A 109 -0.13 14.58 -1.97
C ALA A 109 -0.19 13.98 -0.57
N TRP A 110 0.74 13.09 -0.23
CA TRP A 110 0.80 12.44 1.07
C TRP A 110 2.22 12.18 1.55
N THR A 111 2.36 12.03 2.86
CA THR A 111 3.57 11.49 3.51
C THR A 111 3.19 10.34 4.43
N LEU A 112 4.11 9.39 4.60
CA LEU A 112 3.94 8.27 5.51
C LEU A 112 5.30 7.91 6.12
N GLY A 113 5.37 7.89 7.44
CA GLY A 113 6.56 7.49 8.18
C GLY A 113 6.23 6.58 9.35
N THR A 114 7.27 5.96 9.91
CA THR A 114 7.13 5.14 11.13
C THR A 114 8.21 5.47 12.16
N SER A 115 7.88 5.33 13.44
CA SER A 115 8.81 5.47 14.58
C SER A 115 8.74 4.31 15.56
#